data_AF-A0AAP0L1X7-F1
#
_entry.id   AF-A0AAP0L1X7-F1
#
_cell.length_a   1.000
_cell.length_b   1.000
_cell.length_c   1.000
_cell.angle_alpha   90.00
_cell.angle_beta   90.00
_cell.angle_gamma   90.00
#
_symmetry.space_group_name_H-M   'P 1'
#
loop_
_entity.id
_entity.type
_entity.pdbx_description
1 polymer ?
#
loop_
_entity_poly.entity_id
_entity_poly.type
_entity_poly.pdbx_seq_one_letter_code
_entity_poly.pdbx_strand_id
1 'polypeptide(L)'
;MADKNKYVVHKGRNPGEYKTWGETNDQVSGYPGNCHEKVDSTTGTPYGDKHYVVYGGAKPGVYDNWRDTHDQVSGYSGAQYEKAKSAEDAVNKWTDFKTYPKRGN
;
A
#
# COMPACT_ATOMS: atom_id res chain seq x y z
N MET A 1 6.90 -27.10 -8.53
CA MET A 1 7.76 -25.90 -8.45
C MET A 1 7.29 -25.13 -7.23
N ALA A 2 8.15 -24.83 -6.24
CA ALA A 2 7.71 -24.09 -5.06
C ALA A 2 7.42 -22.64 -5.47
N ASP A 3 6.17 -22.18 -5.27
CA ASP A 3 5.82 -20.78 -5.41
C ASP A 3 6.66 -19.96 -4.44
N LYS A 4 7.59 -19.16 -4.96
CA LYS A 4 8.52 -18.35 -4.16
C LYS A 4 7.84 -17.15 -3.48
N ASN A 5 6.52 -17.06 -3.53
CA ASN A 5 5.77 -15.92 -3.06
C ASN A 5 4.76 -16.37 -2.01
N LYS A 6 4.66 -15.61 -0.93
CA LYS A 6 3.60 -15.74 0.08
C LYS A 6 2.71 -14.50 0.05
N TYR A 7 1.50 -14.65 0.58
CA TYR A 7 0.52 -13.57 0.67
C TYR A 7 0.36 -13.20 2.14
N VAL A 8 0.60 -11.94 2.47
CA VAL A 8 0.45 -11.42 3.83
C VAL A 8 -0.85 -10.63 3.87
N VAL A 9 -1.79 -11.10 4.68
CA VAL A 9 -3.04 -10.41 4.96
C VAL A 9 -2.84 -9.54 6.19
N HIS A 10 -2.85 -8.22 5.99
CA HIS A 10 -2.74 -7.22 7.06
C HIS A 10 -4.11 -6.84 7.62
N LYS A 11 -5.13 -6.76 6.76
CA LYS A 11 -6.54 -6.56 7.13
C LYS A 11 -7.42 -7.56 6.37
N GLY A 12 -8.14 -8.38 7.12
CA GLY A 12 -9.07 -9.40 6.63
C GLY A 12 -9.75 -10.09 7.80
N ARG A 13 -10.52 -11.15 7.53
CA ARG A 13 -11.16 -11.98 8.56
C ARG A 13 -10.14 -12.53 9.57
N ASN A 14 -9.03 -13.06 9.07
CA ASN A 14 -7.90 -13.52 9.88
C ASN A 14 -6.57 -13.00 9.32
N PRO A 15 -5.98 -11.94 9.91
CA PRO A 15 -4.67 -11.42 9.53
C PRO A 15 -3.57 -12.46 9.75
N GLY A 16 -2.66 -12.58 8.79
CA GLY A 16 -1.61 -13.58 8.84
C GLY A 16 -0.92 -13.82 7.51
N GLU A 17 0.01 -14.76 7.49
CA GLU A 17 0.78 -15.14 6.31
C GLU A 17 0.22 -16.43 5.72
N TYR A 18 -0.11 -16.39 4.43
CA TYR A 18 -0.71 -17.49 3.69
C TYR A 18 0.19 -17.89 2.51
N LYS A 19 0.27 -19.19 2.24
CA LYS A 19 1.10 -19.72 1.15
C LYS A 19 0.38 -19.67 -0.20
N THR A 20 -0.95 -19.63 -0.18
CA THR A 20 -1.77 -19.72 -1.38
C THR A 20 -2.71 -18.52 -1.52
N TRP A 21 -3.05 -18.18 -2.76
CA TRP A 21 -4.10 -17.20 -3.03
C TRP A 21 -5.47 -17.66 -2.53
N GLY A 22 -5.76 -18.97 -2.56
CA GLY A 22 -7.05 -19.52 -2.11
C GLY A 22 -7.35 -19.19 -0.64
N GLU A 23 -6.39 -19.43 0.25
CA GLU A 23 -6.52 -19.11 1.68
C GLU A 23 -6.61 -17.59 1.90
N THR A 24 -5.78 -16.82 1.20
CA THR A 24 -5.77 -15.34 1.25
C THR A 24 -7.11 -14.77 0.83
N ASN A 25 -7.65 -15.24 -0.29
CA ASN A 25 -8.92 -14.80 -0.86
C ASN A 25 -10.07 -15.02 0.11
N ASP A 26 -10.10 -16.16 0.82
CA ASP A 26 -11.11 -16.41 1.85
C ASP A 26 -11.07 -15.37 2.99
N GLN A 27 -9.88 -14.85 3.30
CA GLN A 27 -9.73 -13.84 4.36
C GLN A 27 -10.08 -12.42 3.91
N VAL A 28 -9.83 -12.08 2.63
CA VAL A 28 -9.99 -10.71 2.13
C VAL A 28 -11.29 -10.48 1.36
N SER A 29 -11.85 -11.53 0.76
CA SER A 29 -13.04 -11.43 -0.07
C SER A 29 -14.24 -10.94 0.74
N GLY A 30 -14.86 -9.85 0.28
CA GLY A 30 -15.99 -9.21 0.96
C GLY A 30 -15.66 -8.50 2.27
N TYR A 31 -14.38 -8.43 2.67
CA TYR A 31 -13.97 -7.69 3.87
C TYR A 31 -13.70 -6.21 3.52
N PRO A 32 -14.42 -5.24 4.14
CA PRO A 32 -14.25 -3.82 3.85
C PRO A 32 -12.88 -3.34 4.32
N GLY A 33 -12.16 -2.62 3.45
CA GLY A 33 -10.80 -2.17 3.74
C GLY A 33 -9.80 -3.33 3.87
N ASN A 34 -10.03 -4.44 3.16
CA ASN A 34 -9.06 -5.52 3.11
C ASN A 34 -7.72 -5.02 2.57
N CYS A 35 -6.64 -5.47 3.20
CA CYS A 35 -5.29 -5.13 2.80
C CYS A 35 -4.48 -6.42 2.79
N HIS A 36 -4.13 -6.87 1.59
CA HIS A 36 -3.22 -7.98 1.39
C HIS A 36 -2.11 -7.55 0.46
N GLU A 37 -0.92 -8.12 0.67
CA GLU A 37 0.18 -7.95 -0.26
C GLU A 37 0.86 -9.28 -0.54
N LYS A 38 1.49 -9.35 -1.71
CA LYS A 38 2.32 -10.46 -2.10
C LYS A 38 3.77 -10.11 -1.81
N VAL A 39 4.41 -10.92 -0.97
CA VAL A 39 5.83 -10.77 -0.59
C VAL A 39 6.60 -12.01 -1.01
N ASP A 40 7.93 -11.87 -1.11
CA ASP A 40 8.82 -13.00 -1.28
C ASP A 40 8.76 -13.92 -0.06
N SER A 41 8.72 -15.23 -0.29
CA SER A 41 8.58 -16.23 0.77
C SER A 41 9.83 -16.33 1.66
N THR A 42 10.99 -15.93 1.15
CA THR A 42 12.29 -16.07 1.82
C THR A 42 12.64 -14.81 2.58
N THR A 43 12.48 -13.66 1.94
CA THR A 43 12.87 -12.37 2.52
C THR A 43 11.72 -11.63 3.19
N GLY A 44 10.46 -12.01 2.91
CA GLY A 44 9.30 -11.29 3.41
C GLY A 44 9.16 -9.88 2.82
N THR A 45 9.98 -9.52 1.83
CA THR A 45 9.96 -8.21 1.20
C THR A 45 8.92 -8.15 0.08
N PRO A 46 8.24 -7.00 -0.11
CA PRO A 46 7.35 -6.80 -1.25
C PRO A 46 8.09 -7.05 -2.56
N TYR A 47 7.40 -7.66 -3.53
CA TYR A 47 7.99 -7.85 -4.86
C TYR A 47 8.06 -6.50 -5.61
N GLY A 48 9.27 -5.96 -5.74
CA GLY A 48 9.59 -4.72 -6.45
C GLY A 48 9.57 -3.47 -5.56
N ASP A 49 10.46 -2.53 -5.88
CA ASP A 49 10.56 -1.20 -5.27
C ASP A 49 9.29 -0.38 -5.55
N LYS A 50 8.36 -0.41 -4.61
CA LYS A 50 7.12 0.35 -4.71
C LYS A 50 7.25 1.60 -3.87
N HIS A 51 7.10 2.75 -4.49
CA HIS A 51 7.08 4.02 -3.79
C HIS A 51 5.71 4.64 -3.99
N TYR A 52 5.09 5.07 -2.91
CA TYR A 52 3.77 5.66 -2.90
C TYR A 52 3.85 7.03 -2.23
N VAL A 53 3.10 7.99 -2.78
CA VAL A 53 2.95 9.33 -2.24
C VAL A 53 1.49 9.50 -1.91
N VAL A 54 1.19 9.76 -0.65
CA VAL A 54 -0.17 10.08 -0.18
C VAL A 54 -0.26 11.59 -0.06
N TYR A 55 -1.03 12.21 -0.95
CA TYR A 55 -1.34 13.64 -0.94
C TYR A 55 -2.48 13.95 0.02
N GLY A 56 -3.48 13.06 0.09
CA GLY A 56 -4.66 13.18 0.93
C GLY A 56 -4.96 11.83 1.59
N GLY A 57 -5.10 11.82 2.91
CA GLY A 57 -5.30 10.61 3.69
C GLY A 57 -5.27 10.95 5.18
N ALA A 58 -5.33 9.94 6.04
CA ALA A 58 -5.19 10.14 7.48
C ALA A 58 -3.83 10.80 7.82
N LYS A 59 -2.74 10.34 7.19
CA LYS A 59 -1.41 10.97 7.26
C LYS A 59 -0.81 11.07 5.85
N PRO A 60 -0.83 12.26 5.24
CA PRO A 60 -0.14 12.51 3.98
C PRO A 60 1.39 12.40 4.13
N GLY A 61 2.06 11.83 3.14
CA GLY A 61 3.50 11.57 3.17
C GLY A 61 3.97 10.60 2.08
N VAL A 62 5.25 10.23 2.12
CA VAL A 62 5.84 9.23 1.21
C VAL A 62 6.00 7.91 1.94
N TYR A 63 5.62 6.81 1.29
CA TYR A 63 5.64 5.46 1.82
C TYR A 63 6.32 4.50 0.84
N ASP A 64 7.12 3.57 1.35
CA ASP A 64 7.79 2.51 0.58
C ASP A 64 6.96 1.21 0.47
N ASN A 65 5.79 1.18 1.10
CA ASN A 65 4.97 -0.02 1.16
C ASN A 65 3.49 0.28 0.99
N TRP A 66 2.79 -0.70 0.41
CA TRP A 66 1.35 -0.59 0.19
C TRP A 66 0.57 -0.66 1.49
N ARG A 67 1.07 -1.36 2.51
CA ARG A 67 0.39 -1.53 3.80
C ARG A 67 0.09 -0.19 4.47
N ASP A 68 1.13 0.63 4.69
CA ASP A 68 1.02 1.94 5.31
C ASP A 68 0.20 2.89 4.43
N THR A 69 0.48 2.88 3.11
CA THR A 69 -0.28 3.67 2.12
C THR A 69 -1.77 3.36 2.19
N HIS A 70 -2.12 2.07 2.15
CA HIS A 70 -3.49 1.59 2.19
C HIS A 70 -4.16 1.99 3.50
N ASP A 71 -3.46 1.92 4.64
CA ASP A 71 -4.02 2.36 5.92
C ASP A 71 -4.36 3.85 5.93
N GLN A 72 -3.58 4.70 5.25
CA GLN A 72 -3.85 6.13 5.17
C GLN A 72 -5.04 6.48 4.27
N VAL A 73 -5.27 5.69 3.22
CA VAL A 73 -6.30 5.98 2.20
C VAL A 73 -7.58 5.19 2.42
N SER A 74 -7.50 4.00 3.02
CA SER A 74 -8.63 3.11 3.27
C SER A 74 -9.54 3.69 4.34
N GLY A 75 -10.78 3.97 3.95
CA GLY A 75 -11.78 4.58 4.85
C GLY A 75 -11.64 6.10 4.99
N TYR A 76 -10.67 6.72 4.31
CA TYR A 76 -10.53 8.18 4.29
C TYR A 76 -11.27 8.76 3.07
N SER A 77 -12.30 9.57 3.34
CA SER A 77 -13.07 10.23 2.27
C SER A 77 -12.23 11.31 1.60
N GLY A 78 -12.04 11.21 0.29
CA GLY A 78 -11.19 12.12 -0.48
C GLY A 78 -9.70 11.78 -0.41
N ALA A 79 -9.36 10.52 -0.10
CA ALA A 79 -7.97 10.08 -0.15
C ALA A 79 -7.38 10.23 -1.56
N GLN A 80 -6.17 10.78 -1.64
CA GLN A 80 -5.41 10.94 -2.87
C GLN A 80 -4.01 10.36 -2.66
N TYR A 81 -3.66 9.40 -3.49
CA TYR A 81 -2.32 8.80 -3.49
C TYR A 81 -1.87 8.54 -4.93
N GLU A 82 -0.56 8.48 -5.12
CA GLU A 82 0.06 8.22 -6.40
C GLU A 82 1.28 7.30 -6.24
N LYS A 83 1.47 6.40 -7.20
CA LYS A 83 2.65 5.53 -7.24
C LYS A 83 3.78 6.25 -7.97
N ALA A 84 4.91 6.39 -7.28
CA ALA A 84 6.15 6.89 -7.83
C ALA A 84 6.99 5.77 -8.44
N LYS A 85 7.88 6.14 -9.36
CA LYS A 85 8.80 5.20 -10.01
C LYS A 85 10.02 4.89 -9.12
N SER A 86 10.41 5.83 -8.27
CA SER A 86 11.58 5.76 -7.39
C SER A 86 11.35 6.58 -6.12
N ALA A 87 12.16 6.34 -5.07
CA ALA A 87 12.11 7.13 -3.83
C ALA A 87 12.26 8.63 -4.08
N GLU A 88 13.20 9.02 -4.93
CA GLU A 88 13.45 10.43 -5.26
C GLU A 88 12.27 11.08 -5.99
N ASP A 89 11.67 10.37 -6.97
CA ASP A 89 10.45 10.81 -7.66
C ASP A 89 9.28 10.97 -6.68
N ALA A 90 9.18 10.08 -5.68
CA ALA A 90 8.17 10.16 -4.64
C ALA A 90 8.35 11.39 -3.74
N VAL A 91 9.59 11.68 -3.32
CA VAL A 91 9.93 12.84 -2.51
C VAL A 91 9.72 14.14 -3.30
N ASN A 92 10.10 14.18 -4.57
CA ASN A 92 9.88 15.33 -5.44
C ASN A 92 8.39 15.64 -5.57
N LYS A 93 7.56 14.64 -5.86
CA LYS A 93 6.09 14.76 -5.90
C LYS A 93 5.50 15.26 -4.59
N TRP A 94 5.93 14.69 -3.47
CA TRP A 94 5.48 15.13 -2.15
C TRP A 94 5.88 16.58 -1.87
N THR A 95 7.11 16.95 -2.21
CA THR A 95 7.65 18.31 -2.01
C THR A 95 6.94 19.32 -2.90
N ASP A 96 6.69 18.98 -4.17
CA ASP A 96 5.93 19.77 -5.14
C ASP A 96 4.51 20.04 -4.62
N PHE A 97 3.84 18.99 -4.13
CA PHE A 97 2.52 19.11 -3.51
C PHE A 97 2.53 20.04 -2.28
N LYS A 98 3.56 19.97 -1.43
CA LYS A 98 3.67 20.86 -0.27
C LYS A 98 4.04 22.30 -0.64
N THR A 99 4.85 22.51 -1.68
CA THR A 99 5.38 23.83 -2.05
C THR A 99 4.40 24.63 -2.90
N TYR A 100 3.54 23.94 -3.66
CA TYR A 100 2.41 24.52 -4.38
C TYR A 100 1.09 24.13 -3.69
N PRO A 101 0.76 24.75 -2.54
CA PRO A 101 -0.61 24.68 -2.07
C PRO A 101 -1.47 25.27 -3.18
N LYS A 102 -2.47 24.52 -3.69
CA LYS A 102 -3.44 25.08 -4.64
C LYS A 102 -3.96 26.39 -4.05
N ARG A 103 -3.53 27.53 -4.60
CA ARG A 103 -4.14 28.84 -4.33
C ARG A 103 -5.62 28.65 -4.62
N GLY A 104 -6.43 28.73 -3.58
CA GLY A 104 -7.88 28.65 -3.68
C GLY A 104 -8.38 29.62 -4.75
N ASN A 105 -9.41 29.18 -5.47
CA ASN A 105 -10.33 30.10 -6.13
C ASN A 105 -11.05 30.90 -5.06
#